data_AF-A0AAW7KBA2-F1
#
_entry.id   AF-A0AAW7KBA2-F1
#
_cell.length_a   1.000
_cell.length_b   1.000
_cell.length_c   1.000
_cell.angle_alpha   90.00
_cell.angle_beta   90.00
_cell.angle_gamma   90.00
#
_symmetry.space_group_name_H-M   'P 1'
#
loop_
_entity.id
_entity.type
_entity.pdbx_description
1 polymer ?
#
loop_
_entity_poly.entity_id
_entity_poly.type
_entity_poly.pdbx_seq_one_letter_code
_entity_poly.pdbx_strand_id
1 'polypeptide(L)' 'MKSYWYVSLTHKYPQSNRSTISMRVVMSVQIKKNASIVEMTREATPKEIDACKLVYCGHGYFDEKNIQDNIKRNMRD' A
#
# COMPACT_ATOMS: atom_id res chain seq x y z
N MET A 1 3.58 -4.22 14.38
CA MET A 1 3.25 -2.78 14.21
C MET A 1 2.01 -2.72 13.34
N LYS A 2 1.04 -1.86 13.64
CA LYS A 2 -0.13 -1.68 12.75
C LYS A 2 0.33 -0.89 11.52
N SER A 3 -0.10 -1.34 10.35
CA SER A 3 0.31 -0.77 9.07
C SER A 3 -0.91 -0.42 8.23
N TYR A 4 -0.76 0.52 7.31
CA TYR A 4 -1.76 0.85 6.30
C TYR A 4 -1.51 -0.02 5.07
N TRP A 5 -2.55 -0.70 4.63
CA TRP A 5 -2.47 -1.65 3.52
C TRP A 5 -3.14 -1.08 2.28
N TYR A 6 -2.44 -1.17 1.15
CA TYR A 6 -2.94 -0.75 -0.15
C TYR A 6 -2.67 -1.80 -1.21
N VAL A 7 -3.47 -1.77 -2.28
CA VAL A 7 -3.17 -2.42 -3.56
C VAL A 7 -2.80 -1.34 -4.57
N SER A 8 -1.65 -1.47 -5.24
CA SER A 8 -1.23 -0.63 -6.36
C SER A 8 -1.56 -1.32 -7.67
N LEU A 9 -2.33 -0.65 -8.53
CA LEU A 9 -2.73 -1.14 -9.86
C LEU A 9 -1.71 -0.82 -10.96
N THR A 10 -0.67 -0.03 -10.64
CA THR A 10 0.31 0.46 -11.63
C THR A 10 1.73 -0.01 -11.36
N HIS A 11 1.92 -0.85 -10.32
CA HIS A 11 3.23 -1.25 -9.79
C HIS A 11 4.14 -0.08 -9.43
N LYS A 12 3.57 1.11 -9.23
CA LYS A 12 4.23 2.30 -8.69
C LYS A 12 3.93 2.43 -7.21
N TYR A 13 4.88 3.02 -6.48
CA TYR A 13 4.80 3.17 -5.03
C TYR A 13 5.31 4.54 -4.59
N PRO A 14 4.79 5.08 -3.48
CA PRO A 14 5.33 6.28 -2.87
C PRO A 14 6.82 6.10 -2.53
N GLN A 15 7.66 6.94 -3.13
CA GLN A 15 9.06 7.04 -2.73
C GLN A 15 9.13 8.03 -1.56
N SER A 16 9.94 7.72 -0.56
CA SER A 16 10.24 8.70 0.49
C SER A 16 11.05 9.83 -0.15
N ASN A 17 10.64 11.08 0.01
CA ASN A 17 11.38 12.23 -0.54
C ASN A 17 12.82 12.18 -0.01
N ARG A 18 13.78 12.12 -0.94
CA ARG A 18 15.23 11.96 -0.68
C ARG A 18 15.83 13.04 0.23
N SER A 19 15.15 14.17 0.43
CA SER A 19 15.69 15.36 1.10
C SER A 19 15.39 15.47 2.59
N THR A 20 14.47 14.68 3.14
CA THR A 20 14.16 14.69 4.57
C THR A 20 14.65 13.40 5.19
N ILE A 21 15.29 13.50 6.36
CA ILE A 21 15.82 12.42 7.19
C ILE A 21 14.73 11.34 7.41
N SER A 22 14.66 10.43 6.45
CA SER A 22 14.33 9.01 6.50
C SER A 22 13.20 8.54 7.42
N MET A 23 11.95 8.95 7.17
CA MET A 23 10.85 8.02 7.44
C MET A 23 10.46 7.31 6.15
N ARG A 24 10.90 6.05 6.03
CA ARG A 24 10.49 5.18 4.94
C ARG A 24 8.97 5.01 5.02
N VAL A 25 8.26 5.57 4.04
CA VAL A 25 6.79 5.52 4.01
C VAL A 25 6.30 4.10 3.69
N VAL A 26 6.95 3.42 2.75
CA VAL A 26 6.64 2.05 2.34
C VAL A 26 7.50 1.07 3.13
N MET A 27 6.91 0.22 3.95
CA MET A 27 7.66 -0.82 4.69
C MET A 27 7.98 -2.02 3.81
N SER A 28 6.99 -2.53 3.09
CA SER A 28 7.12 -3.71 2.24
C SER A 28 6.24 -3.62 1.00
N VAL A 29 6.65 -4.32 -0.05
CA VAL A 29 5.90 -4.45 -1.31
C VAL A 29 5.94 -5.92 -1.73
N GLN A 30 4.75 -6.49 -1.99
CA GLN A 30 4.62 -7.82 -2.59
C GLN A 30 4.11 -7.68 -4.02
N ILE A 31 5.01 -7.90 -4.97
CA ILE A 31 4.69 -7.80 -6.40
C ILE A 31 3.92 -9.05 -6.84
N LYS A 32 2.78 -8.85 -7.51
CA LYS A 32 2.05 -9.90 -8.23
C LYS A 32 1.88 -9.48 -9.70
N LYS A 33 1.32 -10.39 -10.50
CA LYS A 33 1.22 -10.24 -11.96
C LYS A 33 0.48 -8.95 -12.37
N ASN A 34 -0.69 -8.69 -11.78
CA ASN A 34 -1.56 -7.58 -12.20
C ASN A 34 -1.53 -6.38 -11.24
N ALA A 35 -1.13 -6.59 -9.99
CA ALA A 35 -1.12 -5.57 -8.96
C ALA A 35 -0.10 -5.90 -7.89
N SER A 36 0.13 -4.98 -6.96
CA SER A 36 1.08 -5.17 -5.86
C SER A 36 0.50 -4.74 -4.53
N ILE A 37 0.77 -5.52 -3.49
CA ILE A 37 0.34 -5.22 -2.13
C ILE A 37 1.41 -4.33 -1.49
N VAL A 38 1.00 -3.21 -0.93
CA VAL A 38 1.88 -2.18 -0.37
C VAL A 38 1.56 -2.02 1.10
N GLU A 39 2.58 -2.18 1.93
CA GLU A 39 2.51 -1.89 3.36
C GLU A 39 3.12 -0.52 3.64
N MET A 40 2.39 0.36 4.33
CA MET A 40 2.82 1.72 4.63
C MET A 40 2.76 2.01 6.13
N THR A 41 3.71 2.82 6.61
CA THR A 41 3.79 3.27 8.02
C THR A 41 2.75 4.32 8.38
N ARG A 42 2.18 5.00 7.38
CA ARG A 42 1.14 6.02 7.51
C ARG A 42 0.14 5.90 6.36
N GLU A 43 -0.99 6.58 6.51
CA GLU A 43 -1.94 6.75 5.42
C GLU A 43 -1.27 7.46 4.22
N ALA A 44 -1.59 6.99 3.02
CA ALA A 44 -1.16 7.62 1.78
C ALA A 44 -1.85 8.98 1.61
N THR A 45 -1.10 9.98 1.17
CA THR A 45 -1.66 11.29 0.82
C THR A 45 -2.48 11.19 -0.47
N PRO A 46 -3.44 12.09 -0.72
CA PRO A 46 -4.20 12.09 -1.98
C PRO A 46 -3.32 12.11 -3.24
N LYS A 47 -2.17 12.81 -3.18
CA LYS A 47 -1.19 12.84 -4.28
C LYS A 47 -0.54 11.48 -4.52
N GLU A 48 -0.16 10.78 -3.46
CA GLU A 48 0.40 9.43 -3.54
C GLU A 48 -0.63 8.41 -4.06
N ILE A 49 -1.88 8.53 -3.60
CA ILE A 49 -3.01 7.70 -4.04
C ILE A 49 -3.21 7.86 -5.55
N ASP A 50 -3.29 9.09 -6.05
CA ASP A 50 -3.50 9.33 -7.47
C ASP A 50 -2.30 8.89 -8.33
N ALA A 51 -1.07 9.24 -7.90
CA ALA A 51 0.14 8.93 -8.66
C ALA A 51 0.43 7.43 -8.78
N CYS A 52 0.13 6.66 -7.72
CA CYS A 52 0.41 5.22 -7.65
C CYS A 52 -0.84 4.36 -7.89
N LYS A 53 -2.03 4.98 -8.04
CA LYS A 53 -3.33 4.31 -8.11
C LYS A 53 -3.51 3.32 -6.95
N LEU A 54 -3.30 3.82 -5.73
CA LEU A 54 -3.43 3.03 -4.51
C LEU A 54 -4.91 2.85 -4.15
N VAL A 55 -5.29 1.62 -3.84
CA VAL A 55 -6.61 1.29 -3.29
C VAL A 55 -6.45 0.87 -1.84
N TYR A 56 -7.11 1.59 -0.94
CA TYR A 56 -7.02 1.33 0.50
C TYR A 56 -7.71 0.01 0.88
N CYS A 57 -7.01 -0.82 1.66
CA CYS A 57 -7.47 -2.14 2.10
C CYS A 57 -7.69 -2.23 3.62
N GLY A 58 -7.14 -1.30 4.40
CA GLY A 58 -7.36 -1.23 5.85
C GLY A 58 -6.11 -0.84 6.64
N HIS A 59 -6.28 -0.70 7.95
CA HIS A 59 -5.23 -0.38 8.91
C HIS A 59 -5.22 -1.43 10.03
N GLY A 60 -4.10 -2.13 10.22
CA GLY A 60 -4.02 -3.26 11.13
C GLY A 60 -2.90 -4.23 10.75
N TYR A 61 -3.03 -5.47 11.20
CA TYR A 61 -2.12 -6.55 10.84
C TYR A 61 -2.49 -7.21 9.52
N PHE A 62 -1.50 -7.73 8.80
CA PHE A 62 -1.71 -8.32 7.48
C PHE A 62 -2.75 -9.45 7.49
N ASP A 63 -2.75 -10.28 8.53
CA ASP A 63 -3.57 -11.48 8.69
C ASP A 63 -5.01 -11.20 9.15
N GLU A 64 -5.37 -9.95 9.44
CA GLU A 64 -6.75 -9.61 9.79
C GLU A 64 -7.70 -9.85 8.60
N LYS A 65 -8.84 -10.47 8.90
CA LYS A 65 -9.80 -10.94 7.90
C LYS A 65 -10.30 -9.82 6.99
N ASN A 66 -10.65 -8.67 7.54
CA ASN A 66 -11.08 -7.47 6.79
C ASN A 66 -10.01 -7.01 5.79
N ILE A 67 -8.73 -6.99 6.19
CA ILE A 67 -7.61 -6.58 5.34
C ILE A 67 -7.39 -7.61 4.23
N GLN A 68 -7.38 -8.90 4.57
CA GLN A 68 -7.24 -9.98 3.59
C GLN A 68 -8.39 -10.00 2.58
N ASP A 69 -9.63 -9.81 3.03
CA ASP A 69 -10.80 -9.80 2.15
C ASP A 69 -10.77 -8.59 1.19
N ASN A 70 -10.38 -7.42 1.67
CA ASN A 70 -10.22 -6.22 0.83
C ASN A 70 -9.07 -6.37 -0.18
N ILE A 71 -7.92 -6.93 0.22
CA ILE A 71 -6.83 -7.22 -0.72
C ILE A 71 -7.31 -8.19 -1.79
N LYS A 72 -7.94 -9.31 -1.41
CA LYS A 72 -8.45 -10.30 -2.38
C LYS A 72 -9.47 -9.69 -3.33
N ARG A 73 -10.35 -8.81 -2.85
CA ARG A 73 -11.34 -8.12 -3.68
C ARG A 73 -10.68 -7.27 -4.77
N ASN A 74 -9.62 -6.54 -4.43
CA ASN A 74 -8.92 -5.63 -5.36
C ASN A 74 -7.87 -6.33 -6.25
N MET A 75 -7.57 -7.60 -5.99
CA MET A 75 -6.60 -8.40 -6.76
C MET A 75 -7.27 -9.36 -7.76
N ARG A 76 -8.62 -9.37 -7.83
CA ARG A 76 -9.40 -10.29 -8.67
C ARG A 76 -9.64 -9.80 -10.11
N ASP A 77 -9.17 -8.61 -10.45
CA ASP A 77 -9.21 -8.05 -11.81
C ASP A 77 -7.96 -8.39 -12.64
#